data_AF-A0A7Y0C3L8-F1
#
_entry.id   AF-A0A7Y0C3L8-F1
#
_cell.length_a   1.000
_cell.length_b   1.000
_cell.length_c   1.000
_cell.angle_alpha   90.00
_cell.angle_beta   90.00
_cell.angle_gamma   90.00
#
_symmetry.space_group_name_H-M   'P 1'
#
loop_
_entity.id
_entity.type
_entity.pdbx_description
1 polymer ?
#
loop_
_entity_poly.entity_id
_entity_poly.type
_entity_poly.pdbx_seq_one_letter_code
_entity_poly.pdbx_strand_id
1 'polypeptide(L)' 'MAIYQLDDFTPAIHPSAWVADNAQVMGNVLLGEDSSVWFGVVIRGDMEAITVG' A
#
# COMPACT_ATOMS: atom_id res chain seq x y z
N MET A 1 -4.43 6.49 -8.72
CA MET A 1 -3.96 5.48 -7.73
C MET A 1 -3.01 4.48 -8.38
N ALA A 2 -1.84 4.26 -7.79
CA ALA A 2 -0.79 3.39 -8.33
C ALA A 2 -0.48 2.25 -7.33
N ILE A 3 -1.34 1.21 -7.35
CA ILE A 3 -1.14 -0.05 -6.63
C ILE A 3 -0.51 -1.03 -7.60
N TYR A 4 0.64 -1.61 -7.22
CA TYR A 4 1.36 -2.55 -8.07
C TYR A 4 1.58 -3.88 -7.37
N GLN A 5 1.28 -4.96 -8.10
CA GLN A 5 1.78 -6.29 -7.74
C GLN A 5 3.29 -6.34 -7.98
N LEU A 6 4.02 -6.93 -7.04
CA LEU A 6 5.44 -7.24 -7.16
C LEU A 6 5.62 -8.75 -6.94
N ASP A 7 6.09 -9.45 -7.96
CA ASP A 7 6.15 -10.92 -8.00
C ASP A 7 4.79 -11.53 -7.63
N ASP A 8 4.72 -12.35 -6.58
CA ASP A 8 3.50 -12.99 -6.10
C ASP A 8 2.74 -12.14 -5.05
N PHE A 9 3.23 -10.94 -4.73
CA PHE A 9 2.67 -10.08 -3.68
C PHE A 9 1.87 -8.91 -4.25
N THR A 10 0.59 -8.89 -3.91
CA THR A 10 -0.31 -7.76 -4.16
C THR A 10 -0.65 -7.08 -2.83
N PRO A 11 -0.56 -5.74 -2.75
CA PRO A 11 -0.96 -5.02 -1.55
C PRO A 11 -2.39 -5.36 -1.12
N ALA A 12 -2.55 -5.70 0.15
CA ALA A 12 -3.86 -5.89 0.78
C ALA A 12 -4.32 -4.57 1.39
N ILE A 13 -5.45 -4.04 0.91
CA ILE A 13 -5.93 -2.71 1.28
C ILE A 13 -7.34 -2.86 1.86
N HIS A 14 -7.52 -2.41 3.10
CA HIS A 14 -8.83 -2.40 3.73
C HIS A 14 -9.79 -1.49 2.94
N PRO A 15 -11.09 -1.82 2.81
CA PRO A 15 -12.04 -0.99 2.05
C PRO A 15 -12.20 0.45 2.56
N SER A 16 -11.92 0.71 3.84
CA SER A 16 -11.95 2.08 4.40
C SER A 16 -10.62 2.82 4.29
N ALA A 17 -9.54 2.15 3.91
CA ALA A 17 -8.25 2.79 3.71
C ALA A 17 -8.29 3.74 2.51
N TRP A 18 -7.60 4.87 2.61
CA TRP A 18 -7.55 5.87 1.55
C TRP A 18 -6.13 6.02 0.99
N VAL A 19 -5.99 5.98 -0.33
CA VAL A 19 -4.71 6.13 -1.01
C VAL A 19 -4.81 7.28 -2.00
N ALA A 20 -3.98 8.30 -1.81
CA ALA A 20 -3.90 9.45 -2.71
C ALA A 20 -3.53 9.03 -4.14
N ASP A 21 -4.02 9.77 -5.14
CA ASP A 21 -3.92 9.35 -6.54
C ASP A 21 -2.49 9.17 -7.06
N ASN A 22 -1.55 9.95 -6.54
CA ASN A 22 -0.13 9.92 -6.91
C ASN A 22 0.75 9.16 -5.90
N ALA A 23 0.17 8.52 -4.89
CA ALA A 23 0.90 7.62 -4.00
C ALA A 23 1.17 6.29 -4.70
N GLN A 24 2.27 5.62 -4.31
CA GLN A 24 2.66 4.32 -4.84
C GLN A 24 2.73 3.29 -3.73
N VAL A 25 2.00 2.18 -3.88
CA VAL A 25 1.97 1.07 -2.92
C VAL A 25 2.22 -0.24 -3.67
N MET A 26 3.23 -1.00 -3.26
CA MET A 26 3.65 -2.19 -4.01
C MET A 26 4.24 -3.30 -3.14
N GLY A 27 4.02 -4.55 -3.57
CA GLY A 27 4.53 -5.76 -2.93
C GLY A 27 3.78 -6.16 -1.66
N ASN A 28 4.51 -6.71 -0.69
CA ASN A 28 3.96 -7.26 0.56
C ASN A 28 3.59 -6.12 1.54
N VAL A 29 2.49 -5.45 1.25
CA VAL A 29 1.98 -4.30 2.03
C VAL A 29 0.55 -4.58 2.49
N LEU A 30 0.27 -4.32 3.76
CA LEU A 30 -1.06 -4.34 4.36
C LEU A 30 -1.43 -2.93 4.82
N LEU A 31 -2.52 -2.37 4.29
CA LEU A 31 -3.15 -1.14 4.79
C LEU A 31 -4.40 -1.49 5.60
N GLY A 32 -4.37 -1.16 6.89
CA GLY A 32 -5.41 -1.42 7.88
C GLY A 32 -6.63 -0.50 7.79
N GLU A 33 -7.59 -0.74 8.68
CA GLU A 33 -8.82 0.03 8.79
C GLU A 33 -8.54 1.51 9.09
N ASP A 34 -9.15 2.40 8.31
CA ASP A 34 -9.06 3.86 8.45
C ASP A 34 -7.65 4.44 8.29
N SER A 35 -6.72 3.64 7.77
CA SER A 35 -5.38 4.08 7.37
C SER A 35 -5.42 5.00 6.15
N SER A 36 -4.43 5.89 6.03
CA SER A 36 -4.33 6.82 4.89
C SER A 36 -2.91 6.97 4.37
N VAL A 37 -2.76 6.92 3.05
CA VAL A 37 -1.50 7.12 2.33
C VAL A 37 -1.60 8.42 1.52
N TRP A 38 -0.83 9.42 1.93
CA TRP A 38 -0.94 10.78 1.41
C TRP A 38 -0.08 11.01 0.16
N PHE A 39 -0.29 12.17 -0.46
CA PHE A 39 0.31 12.51 -1.74
C PHE A 39 1.84 12.37 -1.75
N GLY A 40 2.37 11.69 -2.77
CA GLY A 40 3.80 11.49 -2.97
C GLY A 40 4.45 10.42 -2.10
N VAL A 41 3.70 9.73 -1.23
CA VAL A 41 4.22 8.61 -0.43
C VAL A 41 4.52 7.40 -1.33
N VAL A 42 5.62 6.72 -1.04
CA VAL A 42 6.01 5.44 -1.65
C VAL A 42 6.14 4.39 -0.55
N ILE A 43 5.34 3.32 -0.64
CA ILE A 43 5.43 2.13 0.22
C ILE A 43 5.81 0.94 -0.66
N ARG A 44 6.95 0.33 -0.37
CA ARG A 44 7.50 -0.76 -1.16
C ARG A 44 7.93 -1.90 -0.25
N GLY A 45 7.08 -2.93 -0.16
CA GLY A 45 7.35 -4.17 0.58
C GLY A 45 7.99 -5.20 -0.33
N ASP A 46 9.27 -5.00 -0.70
CA ASP A 46 10.02 -5.88 -1.60
C ASP A 46 10.89 -6.92 -0.88
N MET A 47 11.33 -6.63 0.35
CA MET A 47 12.09 -7.57 1.19
C MET A 47 11.23 -8.16 2.29
N GLU A 48 10.64 -7.29 3.11
CA GLU A 48 9.85 -7.67 4.29
C GLU A 48 8.44 -7.07 4.21
N ALA A 49 7.52 -7.65 4.98
CA ALA A 49 6.16 -7.16 5.08
C ALA A 49 6.11 -5.76 5.71
N ILE A 50 5.32 -4.86 5.12
CA ILE A 50 5.00 -3.55 5.71
C ILE A 50 3.53 -3.55 6.11
N THR A 51 3.24 -3.24 7.38
CA THR A 51 1.87 -3.05 7.87
C THR A 51 1.68 -1.62 8.32
N VAL A 52 0.64 -0.97 7.78
CA VAL A 52 0.16 0.34 8.23
C VAL A 52 -1.17 0.10 8.93
N GLY A 53 -1.25 0.51 10.20
CA GLY A 53 -2.46 0.43 11.03
C GLY A 53 -3.58 1.29 10.47
#